data_AF-A0A7W8AP83-F1
#
_entry.id   AF-A0A7W8AP83-F1
#
_cell.length_a   1.000
_cell.length_b   1.000
_cell.length_c   1.000
_cell.angle_alpha   90.00
_cell.angle_beta   90.00
_cell.angle_gamma   90.00
#
_symmetry.space_group_name_H-M   'P 1'
#
loop_
_entity.id
_entity.type
_entity.pdbx_description
1 polymer ?
#
loop_
_entity_poly.entity_id
_entity_poly.type
_entity_poly.pdbx_seq_one_letter_code
_entity_poly.pdbx_strand_id
1 'polypeptide(L)'
;MSAVSTSTDLIINLPAVMTAELFTDDAEFEKLYSQVKEAVDQHEPNLKTKTGRDAIASLAYKVSRTKTALIGQGKKLTEGWRDQTKKVNAACNIIETKLDALRDEVRKPLTEWEAAETERVEGHKARLEALAGLSKVGFGRSSSDLRELLNDAEKTPVGTEVWQEFADQAASARNSAIETLKNLLATAEKQETDAVELERLRAEAVERERIEAERLAAEAAEREKAEQIERDRIAEENRKAELAKAAELAREQADRDAQERIAAAERAAKEAEERAAQAVIQEREKAEREAAAERQRIADAKAAEEAEQRRRYADKEHRKTINNAIVAELIECSGISAEQAQKIVVHMVSGLVPNVTLKY
;
A
#
# COMPACT_ATOMS: atom_id res chain seq x y z
N MET A 1 84.55 103.74 -5.44
CA MET A 1 85.64 103.94 -6.42
C MET A 1 85.93 102.60 -7.06
N SER A 2 85.39 102.35 -8.25
CA SER A 2 85.55 101.07 -8.95
C SER A 2 86.95 100.99 -9.56
N ALA A 3 87.72 99.99 -9.16
CA ALA A 3 89.04 99.72 -9.71
C ALA A 3 88.89 99.34 -11.20
N VAL A 4 89.40 100.19 -12.09
CA VAL A 4 89.45 99.92 -13.53
C VAL A 4 90.61 98.97 -13.77
N SER A 5 90.34 97.76 -14.28
CA SER A 5 91.39 96.84 -14.71
C SER A 5 91.84 97.24 -16.11
N THR A 6 93.01 97.88 -16.22
CA THR A 6 93.61 98.30 -17.49
C THR A 6 94.32 97.12 -18.16
N SER A 7 93.55 96.23 -18.79
CA SER A 7 94.11 95.18 -19.64
C SER A 7 94.33 95.70 -21.06
N THR A 8 95.58 95.70 -21.54
CA THR A 8 95.98 96.12 -22.90
C THR A 8 95.43 95.21 -24.02
N ASP A 9 94.79 94.10 -23.64
CA ASP A 9 94.28 93.05 -24.53
C ASP A 9 92.82 93.25 -24.97
N LEU A 10 92.14 94.26 -24.44
CA LEU A 10 90.74 94.56 -24.77
C LEU A 10 90.64 95.73 -25.75
N ILE A 11 89.56 95.79 -26.54
CA ILE A 11 89.33 96.91 -27.46
C ILE A 11 88.89 98.17 -26.73
N ILE A 12 88.15 98.01 -25.63
CA ILE A 12 87.76 99.06 -24.69
C ILE A 12 88.04 98.58 -23.27
N ASN A 13 88.24 99.52 -22.35
CA ASN A 13 88.35 99.20 -20.93
C ASN A 13 86.97 98.83 -20.38
N LEU A 14 86.86 97.62 -19.83
CA LEU A 14 85.67 97.18 -19.13
C LEU A 14 85.80 97.44 -17.62
N PRO A 15 84.74 97.84 -16.92
CA PRO A 15 84.72 97.80 -15.47
C PRO A 15 85.03 96.39 -14.91
N ALA A 16 85.52 96.33 -13.67
CA ALA A 16 85.84 95.07 -13.01
C ALA A 16 84.60 94.17 -12.79
N VAL A 17 83.42 94.78 -12.62
CA VAL A 17 82.13 94.12 -12.48
C VAL A 17 81.11 94.87 -13.34
N MET A 18 80.53 94.19 -14.33
CA MET A 18 79.41 94.69 -15.12
C MET A 18 78.14 94.68 -14.28
N THR A 19 77.24 95.63 -14.53
CA THR A 19 75.93 95.64 -13.88
C THR A 19 74.99 94.62 -14.52
N ALA A 20 73.91 94.27 -13.82
CA ALA A 20 72.92 93.34 -14.37
C ALA A 20 72.22 93.96 -15.60
N GLU A 21 71.99 95.28 -15.60
CA GLU A 21 71.31 95.97 -16.69
C GLU A 21 72.01 95.78 -18.03
N LEU A 22 73.36 95.74 -18.07
CA LEU A 22 74.10 95.46 -19.31
C LEU A 22 73.72 94.12 -19.96
N PHE A 23 73.30 93.14 -19.16
CA PHE A 23 72.94 91.80 -19.65
C PHE A 23 71.43 91.58 -19.76
N THR A 24 70.60 92.52 -19.30
CA THR A 24 69.14 92.40 -19.28
C THR A 24 68.42 93.50 -20.08
N ASP A 25 69.10 94.61 -20.36
CA ASP A 25 68.61 95.76 -21.12
C ASP A 25 69.41 95.91 -22.42
N ASP A 26 68.74 95.65 -23.55
CA ASP A 26 69.33 95.75 -24.88
C ASP A 26 69.89 97.16 -25.15
N ALA A 27 69.26 98.22 -24.63
CA ALA A 27 69.73 99.59 -24.84
C ALA A 27 71.07 99.88 -24.16
N GLU A 28 71.31 99.29 -22.98
CA GLU A 28 72.59 99.41 -22.28
C GLU A 28 73.69 98.61 -22.99
N PHE A 29 73.37 97.41 -23.51
CA PHE A 29 74.29 96.67 -24.35
C PHE A 29 74.65 97.43 -25.63
N GLU A 30 73.67 98.04 -26.31
CA GLU A 30 73.88 98.82 -27.53
C GLU A 30 74.78 100.04 -27.31
N LYS A 31 74.71 100.70 -26.14
CA LYS A 31 75.66 101.77 -25.77
C LYS A 31 77.10 101.27 -25.70
N LEU A 32 77.32 100.12 -25.05
CA LEU A 32 78.64 99.51 -24.95
C LEU A 32 79.14 99.02 -26.32
N TYR A 33 78.26 98.41 -27.11
CA TYR A 33 78.56 97.96 -28.47
C TYR A 33 78.95 99.13 -29.37
N SER A 34 78.26 100.27 -29.26
CA SER A 34 78.59 101.49 -29.99
C SER A 34 80.00 101.99 -29.68
N GLN A 35 80.43 101.93 -28.40
CA GLN A 35 81.80 102.28 -28.01
C GLN A 35 82.85 101.31 -28.58
N VAL A 36 82.56 100.00 -28.57
CA VAL A 36 83.41 99.00 -29.22
C VAL A 36 83.51 99.27 -30.71
N LYS A 37 82.39 99.58 -31.37
CA LYS A 37 82.33 99.86 -32.80
C LYS A 37 83.10 101.12 -33.17
N GLU A 38 82.94 102.21 -32.41
CA GLU A 38 83.69 103.44 -32.62
C GLU A 38 85.21 103.21 -32.51
N ALA A 39 85.66 102.40 -31.54
CA ALA A 39 87.06 102.02 -31.40
C ALA A 39 87.57 101.14 -32.57
N VAL A 40 86.71 100.32 -33.19
CA VAL A 40 87.04 99.60 -34.43
C VAL A 40 87.15 100.56 -35.61
N ASP A 41 86.19 101.48 -35.74
CA ASP A 41 86.06 102.39 -36.89
C ASP A 41 87.21 103.42 -36.96
N GLN A 42 87.89 103.69 -35.85
CA GLN A 42 89.12 104.50 -35.81
C GLN A 42 90.33 103.85 -36.52
N HIS A 43 90.28 102.53 -36.78
CA HIS A 43 91.37 101.84 -37.46
C HIS A 43 91.22 101.90 -38.97
N GLU A 44 92.17 102.54 -39.66
CA GLU A 44 92.24 102.55 -41.13
C GLU A 44 92.83 101.24 -41.69
N PRO A 45 92.04 100.38 -42.36
CA PRO A 45 92.52 99.07 -42.77
C PRO A 45 93.52 99.15 -43.93
N ASN A 46 94.71 98.57 -43.75
CA ASN A 46 95.75 98.50 -44.78
C ASN A 46 96.12 97.04 -45.13
N LEU A 47 95.61 96.54 -46.24
CA LEU A 47 95.90 95.16 -46.69
C LEU A 47 97.20 95.03 -47.50
N LYS A 48 97.79 96.15 -47.94
CA LYS A 48 98.96 96.16 -48.82
C LYS A 48 100.26 95.78 -48.10
N THR A 49 100.29 95.87 -46.77
CA THR A 49 101.46 95.56 -45.95
C THR A 49 101.19 94.41 -44.98
N LYS A 50 102.23 93.66 -44.61
CA LYS A 50 102.13 92.63 -43.57
C LYS A 50 101.68 93.25 -42.23
N THR A 51 102.30 94.37 -41.85
CA THR A 51 101.98 95.12 -40.62
C THR A 51 100.51 95.56 -40.58
N GLY A 52 99.93 96.01 -41.69
CA GLY A 52 98.53 96.41 -41.73
C GLY A 52 97.56 95.22 -41.61
N ARG A 53 97.88 94.06 -42.21
CA ARG A 53 97.09 92.83 -42.00
C ARG A 53 97.20 92.31 -40.56
N ASP A 54 98.39 92.37 -39.96
CA ASP A 54 98.62 91.98 -38.57
C ASP A 54 97.87 92.91 -37.59
N ALA A 55 97.77 94.21 -37.90
CA ALA A 55 96.99 95.17 -37.13
C ALA A 55 95.47 94.86 -37.16
N ILE A 56 94.92 94.50 -38.32
CA ILE A 56 93.53 94.05 -38.45
C ILE A 56 93.28 92.77 -37.64
N ALA A 57 94.19 91.79 -37.73
CA ALA A 57 94.09 90.56 -36.95
C ALA A 57 94.13 90.82 -35.44
N SER A 58 95.01 91.73 -35.00
CA SER A 58 95.12 92.16 -33.60
C SER A 58 93.84 92.86 -33.12
N LEU A 59 93.25 93.74 -33.93
CA LEU A 59 91.98 94.40 -33.62
C LEU A 59 90.83 93.40 -33.47
N ALA A 60 90.70 92.45 -34.40
CA ALA A 60 89.70 91.39 -34.33
C ALA A 60 89.89 90.47 -33.10
N TYR A 61 91.15 90.21 -32.74
CA TYR A 61 91.48 89.49 -31.52
C TYR A 61 91.00 90.25 -30.27
N LYS A 62 91.26 91.55 -30.18
CA LYS A 62 90.79 92.40 -29.07
C LYS A 62 89.26 92.40 -28.95
N VAL A 63 88.52 92.48 -30.06
CA VAL A 63 87.04 92.33 -30.05
C VAL A 63 86.61 90.98 -29.48
N SER A 64 87.28 89.90 -29.90
CA SER A 64 86.99 88.55 -29.39
C SER A 64 87.29 88.42 -27.89
N ARG A 65 88.38 89.04 -27.41
CA ARG A 65 88.73 89.08 -25.99
C ARG A 65 87.72 89.87 -25.17
N THR A 66 87.26 91.01 -25.68
CA THR A 66 86.18 91.81 -25.05
C THR A 66 84.88 91.03 -24.96
N LYS A 67 84.45 90.32 -26.01
CA LYS A 67 83.30 89.41 -25.96
C LYS A 67 83.45 88.34 -24.88
N THR A 68 84.58 87.65 -24.85
CA THR A 68 84.83 86.58 -23.86
C THR A 68 84.83 87.14 -22.43
N ALA A 69 85.40 88.33 -22.23
CA ALA A 69 85.37 89.01 -20.93
C ALA A 69 83.94 89.34 -20.50
N LEU A 70 83.11 89.93 -21.38
CA LEU A 70 81.71 90.25 -21.10
C LEU A 70 80.88 89.00 -20.76
N ILE A 71 80.96 87.95 -21.58
CA ILE A 71 80.26 86.68 -21.32
C ILE A 71 80.73 86.06 -20.00
N GLY A 72 82.03 86.12 -19.70
CA GLY A 72 82.59 85.65 -18.44
C GLY A 72 82.01 86.39 -17.23
N GLN A 73 81.85 87.71 -17.32
CA GLN A 73 81.24 88.52 -16.27
C GLN A 73 79.75 88.23 -16.10
N GLY A 74 78.99 88.05 -17.18
CA GLY A 74 77.57 87.67 -17.11
C GLY A 74 77.37 86.29 -16.47
N LYS A 75 78.24 85.32 -16.78
CA LYS A 75 78.22 84.00 -16.11
C LYS A 75 78.48 84.10 -14.61
N LYS A 76 79.52 84.85 -14.20
CA LYS A 76 79.85 85.09 -12.79
C LYS A 76 78.71 85.79 -12.03
N LEU A 77 78.00 86.72 -12.68
CA LEU A 77 76.86 87.41 -12.08
C LEU A 77 75.73 86.44 -11.69
N THR A 78 75.40 85.48 -12.57
CA THR A 78 74.33 84.51 -12.32
C THR A 78 74.73 83.32 -11.45
N GLU A 79 76.03 83.12 -11.21
CA GLU A 79 76.56 81.99 -10.42
C GLU A 79 76.02 82.03 -8.98
N GLY A 80 76.16 83.19 -8.31
CA GLY A 80 75.63 83.38 -6.97
C GLY A 80 74.10 83.28 -6.89
N TRP A 81 73.39 83.72 -7.93
CA TRP A 81 71.93 83.58 -8.00
C TRP A 81 71.50 82.12 -8.07
N ARG A 82 72.13 81.31 -8.93
CA ARG A 82 71.82 79.88 -9.06
C ARG A 82 72.10 79.12 -7.78
N ASP A 83 73.22 79.41 -7.12
CA ASP A 83 73.55 78.81 -5.83
C ASP A 83 72.53 79.20 -4.75
N GLN A 84 72.10 80.46 -4.74
CA GLN A 84 71.09 80.93 -3.80
C GLN A 84 69.72 80.30 -4.08
N THR A 85 69.29 80.21 -5.34
CA THR A 85 68.05 79.50 -5.73
C THR A 85 68.10 78.04 -5.28
N LYS A 86 69.22 77.34 -5.49
CA LYS A 86 69.39 75.95 -5.04
C LYS A 86 69.26 75.82 -3.51
N LYS A 87 69.88 76.73 -2.75
CA LYS A 87 69.78 76.76 -1.29
C LYS A 87 68.37 77.04 -0.80
N VAL A 88 67.68 78.01 -1.41
CA VAL A 88 66.30 78.36 -1.05
C VAL A 88 65.36 77.19 -1.33
N ASN A 89 65.44 76.57 -2.51
CA ASN A 89 64.61 75.41 -2.85
C ASN A 89 64.84 74.23 -1.89
N ALA A 90 66.10 73.95 -1.53
CA ALA A 90 66.41 72.93 -0.54
C ALA A 90 65.82 73.26 0.84
N ALA A 91 65.88 74.53 1.27
CA ALA A 91 65.27 74.97 2.51
C ALA A 91 63.74 74.86 2.48
N CYS A 92 63.09 75.23 1.37
CA CYS A 92 61.63 75.09 1.18
C CYS A 92 61.18 73.64 1.35
N ASN A 93 61.86 72.68 0.73
CA ASN A 93 61.52 71.26 0.88
C ASN A 93 61.67 70.76 2.33
N ILE A 94 62.70 71.23 3.04
CA ILE A 94 62.90 70.90 4.46
C ILE A 94 61.79 71.52 5.31
N ILE A 95 61.39 72.76 5.02
CA ILE A 95 60.32 73.46 5.72
C ILE A 95 59.00 72.72 5.52
N GLU A 96 58.65 72.38 4.27
CA GLU A 96 57.45 71.62 3.93
C GLU A 96 57.40 70.30 4.70
N THR A 97 58.46 69.49 4.60
CA THR A 97 58.55 68.20 5.29
C THR A 97 58.38 68.34 6.81
N LYS A 98 59.04 69.34 7.42
CA LYS A 98 58.97 69.55 8.87
C LYS A 98 57.61 70.05 9.34
N LEU A 99 57.00 70.97 8.59
CA LEU A 99 55.70 71.54 8.95
C LEU A 99 54.56 70.54 8.71
N ASP A 100 54.65 69.69 7.68
CA ASP A 100 53.73 68.58 7.48
C ASP A 100 53.82 67.55 8.63
N ALA A 101 55.04 67.14 8.99
CA ALA A 101 55.24 66.23 10.12
C ALA A 101 54.71 66.81 11.43
N LEU A 102 54.94 68.10 11.70
CA LEU A 102 54.42 68.78 12.89
C LEU A 102 52.89 68.88 12.86
N ARG A 103 52.29 69.20 11.70
CA ARG A 103 50.82 69.20 11.54
C ARG A 103 50.25 67.84 11.89
N ASP A 104 50.84 66.76 11.37
CA ASP A 104 50.34 65.40 11.59
C ASP A 104 50.51 65.00 13.06
N GLU A 105 51.63 65.33 13.70
CA GLU A 105 51.86 65.13 15.13
C GLU A 105 50.83 65.87 16.00
N VAL A 106 50.54 67.13 15.68
CA VAL A 106 49.52 67.94 16.38
C VAL A 106 48.11 67.39 16.17
N ARG A 107 47.80 66.87 14.96
CA ARG A 107 46.49 66.29 14.64
C ARG A 107 46.29 64.90 15.22
N LYS A 108 47.38 64.16 15.47
CA LYS A 108 47.37 62.74 15.85
C LYS A 108 46.45 62.42 17.04
N PRO A 109 46.48 63.13 18.19
CA PRO A 109 45.60 62.81 19.32
C PRO A 109 44.11 62.94 18.97
N LEU A 110 43.75 63.92 18.15
CA LEU A 110 42.37 64.09 17.70
C LEU A 110 41.96 62.98 16.73
N THR A 111 42.85 62.57 15.82
CA THR A 111 42.57 61.46 14.90
C THR A 111 42.43 60.13 15.63
N GLU A 112 43.26 59.86 16.65
CA GLU A 112 43.15 58.67 17.49
C GLU A 112 41.83 58.67 18.28
N TRP A 113 41.43 59.82 18.82
CA TRP A 113 40.16 59.97 19.51
C TRP A 113 38.95 59.81 18.57
N GLU A 114 38.96 60.44 17.39
CA GLU A 114 37.90 60.32 16.37
C GLU A 114 37.70 58.84 15.94
N ALA A 115 38.79 58.10 15.79
CA ALA A 115 38.75 56.67 15.46
C ALA A 115 38.18 55.83 16.61
N ALA A 116 38.67 56.03 17.84
CA ALA A 116 38.19 55.31 19.02
C ALA A 116 36.71 55.61 19.31
N GLU A 117 36.28 56.86 19.11
CA GLU A 117 34.89 57.27 19.30
C GLU A 117 33.97 56.67 18.24
N THR A 118 34.42 56.61 16.98
CA THR A 118 33.69 55.93 15.92
C THR A 118 33.54 54.44 16.24
N GLU A 119 34.61 53.76 16.65
CA GLU A 119 34.57 52.35 17.04
C GLU A 119 33.64 52.11 18.24
N ARG A 120 33.69 52.99 19.25
CA ARG A 120 32.80 52.94 20.42
C ARG A 120 31.33 53.03 20.00
N VAL A 121 30.97 54.04 19.20
CA VAL A 121 29.59 54.27 18.76
C VAL A 121 29.08 53.12 17.88
N GLU A 122 29.87 52.66 16.91
CA GLU A 122 29.49 51.53 16.06
C GLU A 122 29.37 50.22 16.86
N GLY A 123 30.25 50.01 17.85
CA GLY A 123 30.15 48.88 18.78
C GLY A 123 28.85 48.89 19.58
N HIS A 124 28.40 50.06 20.06
CA HIS A 124 27.09 50.18 20.71
C HIS A 124 25.94 49.92 19.74
N LYS A 125 25.97 50.49 18.53
CA LYS A 125 24.92 50.24 17.51
C LYS A 125 24.80 48.76 17.15
N ALA A 126 25.92 48.07 16.93
CA ALA A 126 25.93 46.64 16.60
C ALA A 126 25.34 45.78 17.74
N ARG A 127 25.71 46.08 18.98
CA ARG A 127 25.13 45.41 20.15
C ARG A 127 23.64 45.70 20.29
N LEU A 128 23.20 46.94 20.02
CA LEU A 128 21.80 47.32 20.08
C LEU A 128 20.98 46.57 19.02
N GLU A 129 21.52 46.46 17.81
CA GLU A 129 20.90 45.69 16.72
C GLU A 129 20.77 44.21 17.08
N ALA A 130 21.82 43.60 17.67
CA ALA A 130 21.75 42.22 18.14
C ALA A 130 20.65 42.02 19.19
N LEU A 131 20.56 42.94 20.15
CA LEU A 131 19.53 42.92 21.20
C LEU A 131 18.12 43.11 20.62
N ALA A 132 17.96 44.06 19.70
CA ALA A 132 16.71 44.27 18.97
C ALA A 132 16.36 43.11 18.03
N GLY A 133 17.34 42.32 17.58
CA GLY A 133 17.13 41.12 16.77
C GLY A 133 16.39 40.01 17.54
N LEU A 134 16.53 39.96 18.86
CA LEU A 134 15.84 38.97 19.70
C LEU A 134 14.31 39.11 19.69
N SER A 135 13.78 40.32 19.47
CA SER A 135 12.33 40.54 19.30
C SER A 135 11.83 40.17 17.90
N LYS A 136 12.72 39.83 16.96
CA LYS A 136 12.38 39.39 15.60
C LYS A 136 12.50 37.87 15.44
N VAL A 137 12.74 37.15 16.53
CA VAL A 137 12.80 35.68 16.51
C VAL A 137 11.44 35.12 16.12
N GLY A 138 11.40 34.29 15.08
CA GLY A 138 10.18 33.65 14.60
C GLY A 138 9.76 32.44 15.44
N PHE A 139 8.57 31.91 15.14
CA PHE A 139 8.04 30.67 15.72
C PHE A 139 8.88 29.44 15.33
N GLY A 140 8.76 28.35 16.10
CA GLY A 140 9.37 27.04 15.78
C GLY A 140 10.66 26.70 16.53
N ARG A 141 11.09 27.54 17.47
CA ARG A 141 12.16 27.20 18.43
C ARG A 141 11.60 26.35 19.57
N SER A 142 12.44 25.49 20.15
CA SER A 142 12.06 24.69 21.31
C SER A 142 11.90 25.57 22.56
N SER A 143 11.14 25.09 23.55
CA SER A 143 11.03 25.78 24.85
C SER A 143 12.38 25.93 25.54
N SER A 144 13.30 24.98 25.35
CA SER A 144 14.66 25.04 25.89
C SER A 144 15.46 26.21 25.30
N ASP A 145 15.52 26.33 23.98
CA ASP A 145 16.28 27.39 23.30
C ASP A 145 15.72 28.77 23.66
N LEU A 146 14.39 28.89 23.77
CA LEU A 146 13.73 30.14 24.13
C LEU A 146 14.02 30.54 25.58
N ARG A 147 14.16 29.59 26.52
CA ARG A 147 14.59 29.88 27.90
C ARG A 147 16.04 30.37 27.95
N GLU A 148 16.93 29.79 27.16
CA GLU A 148 18.32 30.25 27.09
C GLU A 148 18.41 31.68 26.57
N LEU A 149 17.75 31.97 25.44
CA LEU A 149 17.69 33.31 24.86
C LEU A 149 17.06 34.33 25.82
N LEU A 150 15.99 33.94 26.52
CA LEU A 150 15.34 34.80 27.51
C LEU A 150 16.29 35.12 28.67
N ASN A 151 16.98 34.10 29.20
CA ASN A 151 17.96 34.28 30.27
C ASN A 151 19.11 35.21 29.84
N ASP A 152 19.59 35.07 28.60
CA ASP A 152 20.67 35.91 28.09
C ASP A 152 20.23 37.37 27.89
N ALA A 153 19.01 37.58 27.39
CA ALA A 153 18.41 38.91 27.31
C ALA A 153 18.24 39.54 28.71
N GLU A 154 17.74 38.79 29.69
CA GLU A 154 17.53 39.29 31.07
C GLU A 154 18.84 39.64 31.78
N LYS A 155 19.91 38.87 31.55
CA LYS A 155 21.24 39.13 32.10
C LYS A 155 21.99 40.25 31.41
N THR A 156 21.56 40.70 30.24
CA THR A 156 22.23 41.77 29.51
C THR A 156 22.13 43.09 30.30
N PRO A 157 23.27 43.67 30.75
CA PRO A 157 23.26 44.97 31.42
C PRO A 157 22.90 46.04 30.40
N VAL A 158 22.00 46.95 30.76
CA VAL A 158 21.50 48.06 29.90
C VAL A 158 21.68 49.43 30.56
N GLY A 159 22.43 49.50 31.66
CA GLY A 159 22.66 50.74 32.37
C GLY A 159 23.66 51.65 31.65
N THR A 160 23.69 52.91 32.05
CA THR A 160 24.55 53.97 31.51
C THR A 160 26.04 53.64 31.66
N GLU A 161 26.41 52.83 32.64
CA GLU A 161 27.79 52.36 32.84
C GLU A 161 28.31 51.48 31.69
N VAL A 162 27.42 50.73 31.02
CA VAL A 162 27.79 49.87 29.88
C VAL A 162 27.43 50.49 28.53
N TRP A 163 26.31 51.21 28.46
CA TRP A 163 25.73 51.69 27.19
C TRP A 163 25.79 53.20 26.99
N GLN A 164 26.21 53.96 28.01
CA GLN A 164 26.37 55.41 27.93
C GLN A 164 25.09 56.08 27.39
N GLU A 165 25.18 56.84 26.30
CA GLU A 165 24.04 57.52 25.67
C GLU A 165 23.01 56.56 25.04
N PHE A 166 23.37 55.29 24.84
CA PHE A 166 22.49 54.26 24.26
C PHE A 166 21.71 53.47 25.33
N ALA A 167 21.87 53.78 26.63
CA ALA A 167 21.28 53.01 27.72
C ALA A 167 19.75 52.89 27.62
N ASP A 168 19.05 54.00 27.34
CA ASP A 168 17.60 53.99 27.20
C ASP A 168 17.14 53.14 26.01
N GLN A 169 17.87 53.21 24.89
CA GLN A 169 17.59 52.40 23.70
C GLN A 169 17.82 50.92 23.98
N ALA A 170 18.92 50.58 24.64
CA ALA A 170 19.25 49.21 25.04
C ALA A 170 18.22 48.66 26.03
N ALA A 171 17.77 49.46 27.00
CA ALA A 171 16.74 49.07 27.95
C ALA A 171 15.40 48.80 27.25
N SER A 172 15.00 49.68 26.32
CA SER A 172 13.81 49.50 25.51
C SER A 172 13.89 48.22 24.65
N ALA A 173 15.01 48.05 23.92
CA ALA A 173 15.24 46.86 23.09
C ALA A 173 15.23 45.57 23.91
N ARG A 174 15.88 45.54 25.08
CA ARG A 174 15.87 44.40 26.01
C ARG A 174 14.45 44.07 26.46
N ASN A 175 13.67 45.07 26.87
CA ASN A 175 12.32 44.85 27.36
C ASN A 175 11.42 44.26 26.26
N SER A 176 11.50 44.80 25.04
CA SER A 176 10.76 44.26 23.89
C SER A 176 11.21 42.83 23.52
N ALA A 177 12.51 42.54 23.61
CA ALA A 177 13.04 41.19 23.40
C ALA A 177 12.51 40.21 24.46
N ILE A 178 12.57 40.58 25.73
CA ILE A 178 12.07 39.77 26.85
C ILE A 178 10.57 39.47 26.68
N GLU A 179 9.77 40.48 26.35
CA GLU A 179 8.32 40.30 26.14
C GLU A 179 8.03 39.32 25.00
N THR A 180 8.73 39.48 23.86
CA THR A 180 8.57 38.58 22.71
C THR A 180 8.98 37.16 23.05
N LEU A 181 10.14 36.97 23.70
CA LEU A 181 10.64 35.66 24.09
C LEU A 181 9.74 34.97 25.11
N LYS A 182 9.15 35.71 26.06
CA LYS A 182 8.16 35.15 27.01
C LYS A 182 6.91 34.64 26.30
N ASN A 183 6.38 35.41 25.34
CA ASN A 183 5.21 35.00 24.57
C ASN A 183 5.49 33.76 23.69
N LEU A 184 6.67 33.70 23.07
CA LEU A 184 7.10 32.55 22.29
C LEU A 184 7.32 31.32 23.18
N LEU A 185 7.95 31.49 24.34
CA LEU A 185 8.20 30.42 25.30
C LEU A 185 6.89 29.80 25.78
N ALA A 186 5.93 30.61 26.22
CA ALA A 186 4.63 30.13 26.65
C ALA A 186 3.91 29.34 25.53
N THR A 187 4.06 29.80 24.28
CA THR A 187 3.50 29.10 23.10
C THR A 187 4.19 27.75 22.87
N ALA A 188 5.52 27.71 22.92
CA ALA A 188 6.31 26.50 22.72
C ALA A 188 6.06 25.46 23.83
N GLU A 189 6.04 25.89 25.09
CA GLU A 189 5.73 25.02 26.23
C GLU A 189 4.35 24.39 26.09
N LYS A 190 3.34 25.19 25.70
CA LYS A 190 2.00 24.68 25.45
C LYS A 190 1.99 23.65 24.31
N GLN A 191 2.67 23.92 23.20
CA GLN A 191 2.74 23.00 22.06
C GLN A 191 3.42 21.68 22.44
N GLU A 192 4.49 21.74 23.23
CA GLU A 192 5.19 20.56 23.71
C GLU A 192 4.31 19.74 24.68
N THR A 193 3.61 20.39 25.61
CA THR A 193 2.67 19.69 26.50
C THR A 193 1.50 19.08 25.75
N ASP A 194 0.92 19.83 24.81
CA ASP A 194 -0.21 19.37 23.99
C ASP A 194 0.23 18.17 23.13
N ALA A 195 1.46 18.16 22.62
CA ALA A 195 2.00 17.03 21.84
C ALA A 195 2.18 15.77 22.69
N VAL A 196 2.72 15.90 23.91
CA VAL A 196 2.86 14.77 24.85
C VAL A 196 1.49 14.21 25.25
N GLU A 197 0.54 15.08 25.56
CA GLU A 197 -0.82 14.67 25.93
C GLU A 197 -1.56 14.01 24.74
N LEU A 198 -1.40 14.56 23.53
CA LEU A 198 -1.98 13.97 22.32
C LEU A 198 -1.43 12.56 22.06
N GLU A 199 -0.13 12.34 22.27
CA GLU A 199 0.46 11.02 22.13
C GLU A 199 -0.04 10.04 23.20
N ARG A 200 -0.19 10.50 24.45
CA ARG A 200 -0.83 9.71 25.52
C ARG A 200 -2.25 9.30 25.16
N LEU A 201 -3.05 10.24 24.65
CA LEU A 201 -4.43 9.98 24.23
C LEU A 201 -4.50 9.01 23.04
N ARG A 202 -3.57 9.10 22.09
CA ARG A 202 -3.47 8.14 20.97
C ARG A 202 -3.11 6.74 21.46
N ALA A 203 -2.15 6.61 22.37
CA ALA A 203 -1.79 5.32 22.94
C ALA A 203 -2.96 4.71 23.73
N GLU A 204 -3.68 5.51 24.50
CA GLU A 204 -4.87 5.05 25.22
C GLU A 204 -6.01 4.64 24.27
N ALA A 205 -6.21 5.38 23.17
CA ALA A 205 -7.21 5.02 22.16
C ALA A 205 -6.90 3.68 21.48
N VAL A 206 -5.64 3.46 21.10
CA VAL A 206 -5.18 2.18 20.51
C VAL A 206 -5.38 1.02 21.49
N GLU A 207 -5.06 1.23 22.77
CA GLU A 207 -5.27 0.22 23.81
C GLU A 207 -6.76 -0.09 24.01
N ARG A 208 -7.62 0.93 24.06
CA ARG A 208 -9.08 0.76 24.16
C ARG A 208 -9.64 0.01 22.96
N GLU A 209 -9.20 0.35 21.74
CA GLU A 209 -9.60 -0.37 20.53
C GLU A 209 -9.15 -1.83 20.55
N ARG A 210 -7.95 -2.13 21.07
CA ARG A 210 -7.47 -3.51 21.24
C ARG A 210 -8.33 -4.29 22.22
N ILE A 211 -8.60 -3.73 23.40
CA ILE A 211 -9.44 -4.35 24.42
C ILE A 211 -10.86 -4.60 23.89
N GLU A 212 -11.43 -3.62 23.18
CA GLU A 212 -12.77 -3.76 22.59
C GLU A 212 -12.79 -4.80 21.47
N ALA A 213 -11.78 -4.84 20.60
CA ALA A 213 -11.65 -5.87 19.57
C ALA A 213 -11.51 -7.27 20.18
N GLU A 214 -10.73 -7.41 21.27
CA GLU A 214 -10.59 -8.67 22.01
C GLU A 214 -11.92 -9.09 22.65
N ARG A 215 -12.66 -8.14 23.26
CA ARG A 215 -13.99 -8.39 23.83
C ARG A 215 -14.99 -8.86 22.77
N LEU A 216 -15.02 -8.20 21.62
CA LEU A 216 -15.89 -8.57 20.50
C LEU A 216 -15.51 -9.93 19.91
N ALA A 217 -14.21 -10.22 19.79
CA ALA A 217 -13.73 -11.52 19.33
C ALA A 217 -14.09 -12.65 20.32
N ALA A 218 -13.95 -12.40 21.63
CA ALA A 218 -14.35 -13.33 22.68
C ALA A 218 -15.87 -13.55 22.69
N GLU A 219 -16.68 -12.49 22.55
CA GLU A 219 -18.13 -12.61 22.45
C GLU A 219 -18.56 -13.37 21.19
N ALA A 220 -17.93 -13.11 20.05
CA ALA A 220 -18.18 -13.84 18.81
C ALA A 220 -17.82 -15.32 18.95
N ALA A 221 -16.68 -15.65 19.56
CA ALA A 221 -16.26 -17.03 19.80
C ALA A 221 -17.20 -17.77 20.76
N GLU A 222 -17.70 -17.09 21.81
CA GLU A 222 -18.70 -17.68 22.73
C GLU A 222 -20.05 -17.89 22.03
N ARG A 223 -20.50 -16.95 21.19
CA ARG A 223 -21.70 -17.13 20.36
C ARG A 223 -21.55 -18.31 19.39
N GLU A 224 -20.41 -18.41 18.71
CA GLU A 224 -20.14 -19.52 17.79
C GLU A 224 -20.15 -20.88 18.51
N LYS A 225 -19.52 -20.98 19.70
CA LYS A 225 -19.60 -22.18 20.53
C LYS A 225 -21.03 -22.50 20.95
N ALA A 226 -21.81 -21.51 21.39
CA ALA A 226 -23.19 -21.70 21.79
C ALA A 226 -24.07 -22.17 20.62
N GLU A 227 -23.90 -21.58 19.44
CA GLU A 227 -24.57 -22.01 18.21
C GLU A 227 -24.16 -23.43 17.81
N GLN A 228 -22.88 -23.79 17.96
CA GLN A 228 -22.41 -25.14 17.65
C GLN A 228 -23.01 -26.18 18.61
N ILE A 229 -23.03 -25.89 19.92
CA ILE A 229 -23.67 -26.76 20.93
C ILE A 229 -25.15 -26.95 20.61
N GLU A 230 -25.85 -25.87 20.23
CA GLU A 230 -27.27 -25.95 19.87
C GLU A 230 -27.49 -26.76 18.58
N ARG A 231 -26.65 -26.56 17.55
CA ARG A 231 -26.68 -27.36 16.32
C ARG A 231 -26.43 -28.83 16.59
N ASP A 232 -25.45 -29.15 17.43
CA ASP A 232 -25.13 -30.53 17.81
C ASP A 232 -26.29 -31.16 18.60
N ARG A 233 -26.94 -30.39 19.48
CA ARG A 233 -28.14 -30.83 20.21
C ARG A 233 -29.30 -31.14 19.26
N ILE A 234 -29.59 -30.24 18.31
CA ILE A 234 -30.64 -30.43 17.31
C ILE A 234 -30.31 -31.62 16.41
N ALA A 235 -29.06 -31.77 15.99
CA ALA A 235 -28.62 -32.91 15.18
C ALA A 235 -28.79 -34.24 15.93
N GLU A 236 -28.45 -34.28 17.22
CA GLU A 236 -28.64 -35.47 18.04
C GLU A 236 -30.12 -35.78 18.30
N GLU A 237 -30.95 -34.75 18.51
CA GLU A 237 -32.40 -34.90 18.64
C GLU A 237 -33.02 -35.43 17.33
N ASN A 238 -32.63 -34.88 16.18
CA ASN A 238 -33.04 -35.36 14.88
C ASN A 238 -32.59 -36.82 14.64
N ARG A 239 -31.36 -37.18 14.99
CA ARG A 239 -30.86 -38.55 14.90
C ARG A 239 -31.68 -39.51 15.76
N LYS A 240 -32.01 -39.12 16.99
CA LYS A 240 -32.90 -39.90 17.87
C LYS A 240 -34.31 -40.02 17.30
N ALA A 241 -34.86 -38.95 16.74
CA ALA A 241 -36.18 -38.96 16.12
C ALA A 241 -36.22 -39.84 14.86
N GLU A 242 -35.17 -39.82 14.02
CA GLU A 242 -35.03 -40.72 12.87
C GLU A 242 -34.91 -42.17 13.30
N LEU A 243 -34.09 -42.48 14.32
CA LEU A 243 -34.00 -43.83 14.88
C LEU A 243 -35.33 -44.30 15.46
N ALA A 244 -36.08 -43.42 16.15
CA ALA A 244 -37.39 -43.74 16.69
C ALA A 244 -38.41 -44.03 15.57
N LYS A 245 -38.45 -43.19 14.52
CA LYS A 245 -39.29 -43.42 13.33
C LYS A 245 -38.92 -44.71 12.61
N ALA A 246 -37.63 -45.01 12.46
CA ALA A 246 -37.17 -46.26 11.86
C ALA A 246 -37.58 -47.48 12.71
N ALA A 247 -37.49 -47.37 14.04
CA ALA A 247 -37.94 -48.42 14.96
C ALA A 247 -39.47 -48.61 14.94
N GLU A 248 -40.23 -47.52 14.84
CA GLU A 248 -41.69 -47.56 14.69
C GLU A 248 -42.10 -48.21 13.37
N LEU A 249 -41.49 -47.81 12.26
CA LEU A 249 -41.74 -48.41 10.95
C LEU A 249 -41.37 -49.90 10.94
N ALA A 250 -40.26 -50.28 11.57
CA ALA A 250 -39.86 -51.68 11.70
C ALA A 250 -40.84 -52.49 12.56
N ARG A 251 -41.40 -51.91 13.63
CA ARG A 251 -42.47 -52.53 14.42
C ARG A 251 -43.75 -52.68 13.63
N GLU A 252 -44.17 -51.64 12.91
CA GLU A 252 -45.37 -51.68 12.08
C GLU A 252 -45.24 -52.70 10.92
N GLN A 253 -44.03 -52.83 10.35
CA GLN A 253 -43.73 -53.89 9.38
C GLN A 253 -43.78 -55.27 10.04
N ALA A 254 -43.16 -55.45 11.20
CA ALA A 254 -43.21 -56.73 11.92
C ALA A 254 -44.65 -57.11 12.35
N ASP A 255 -45.47 -56.14 12.75
CA ASP A 255 -46.88 -56.34 13.09
C ASP A 255 -47.71 -56.69 11.85
N ARG A 256 -47.47 -56.02 10.71
CA ARG A 256 -48.08 -56.40 9.43
C ARG A 256 -47.68 -57.79 8.99
N ASP A 257 -46.39 -58.13 9.03
CA ASP A 257 -45.89 -59.46 8.68
C ASP A 257 -46.47 -60.54 9.62
N ALA A 258 -46.60 -60.23 10.91
CA ALA A 258 -47.24 -61.13 11.88
C ALA A 258 -48.74 -61.31 11.59
N GLN A 259 -49.47 -60.23 11.29
CA GLN A 259 -50.88 -60.29 10.89
C GLN A 259 -51.08 -61.05 9.58
N GLU A 260 -50.21 -60.85 8.58
CA GLU A 260 -50.23 -61.59 7.33
C GLU A 260 -49.96 -63.08 7.55
N ARG A 261 -49.01 -63.44 8.44
CA ARG A 261 -48.77 -64.83 8.82
C ARG A 261 -49.97 -65.45 9.54
N ILE A 262 -50.62 -64.73 10.43
CA ILE A 262 -51.84 -65.19 11.11
C ILE A 262 -52.98 -65.37 10.09
N ALA A 263 -53.22 -64.38 9.22
CA ALA A 263 -54.24 -64.47 8.17
C ALA A 263 -53.94 -65.55 7.12
N ALA A 264 -52.67 -65.83 6.83
CA ALA A 264 -52.26 -66.95 5.98
C ALA A 264 -52.50 -68.30 6.68
N ALA A 265 -52.19 -68.39 7.98
CA ALA A 265 -52.45 -69.58 8.77
C ALA A 265 -53.96 -69.87 8.92
N GLU A 266 -54.79 -68.84 9.13
CA GLU A 266 -56.25 -68.98 9.17
C GLU A 266 -56.85 -69.41 7.82
N ARG A 267 -56.35 -68.83 6.70
CA ARG A 267 -56.75 -69.28 5.36
C ARG A 267 -56.35 -70.73 5.11
N ALA A 268 -55.12 -71.13 5.48
CA ALA A 268 -54.68 -72.51 5.36
C ALA A 268 -55.49 -73.47 6.25
N ALA A 269 -55.87 -73.05 7.46
CA ALA A 269 -56.72 -73.82 8.36
C ALA A 269 -58.14 -74.00 7.80
N LYS A 270 -58.76 -72.93 7.28
CA LYS A 270 -60.06 -73.00 6.60
C LYS A 270 -60.02 -73.89 5.36
N GLU A 271 -59.00 -73.75 4.51
CA GLU A 271 -58.84 -74.61 3.34
C GLU A 271 -58.57 -76.09 3.71
N ALA A 272 -57.95 -76.35 4.85
CA ALA A 272 -57.78 -77.71 5.38
C ALA A 272 -59.10 -78.26 5.94
N GLU A 273 -59.90 -77.43 6.61
CA GLU A 273 -61.23 -77.79 7.12
C GLU A 273 -62.22 -78.05 5.96
N GLU A 274 -62.23 -77.20 4.93
CA GLU A 274 -63.03 -77.41 3.73
C GLU A 274 -62.63 -78.67 2.97
N ARG A 275 -61.31 -78.95 2.85
CA ARG A 275 -60.81 -80.21 2.28
C ARG A 275 -61.21 -81.42 3.11
N ALA A 276 -61.16 -81.33 4.45
CA ALA A 276 -61.61 -82.39 5.33
C ALA A 276 -63.13 -82.62 5.23
N ALA A 277 -63.94 -81.55 5.17
CA ALA A 277 -65.37 -81.63 4.96
C ALA A 277 -65.73 -82.25 3.59
N GLN A 278 -65.02 -81.86 2.53
CA GLN A 278 -65.19 -82.46 1.20
C GLN A 278 -64.76 -83.94 1.16
N ALA A 279 -63.71 -84.32 1.88
CA ALA A 279 -63.32 -85.73 2.01
C ALA A 279 -64.40 -86.56 2.74
N VAL A 280 -65.04 -86.02 3.78
CA VAL A 280 -66.15 -86.68 4.48
C VAL A 280 -67.40 -86.81 3.59
N ILE A 281 -67.69 -85.80 2.78
CA ILE A 281 -68.81 -85.87 1.81
C ILE A 281 -68.51 -86.89 0.71
N GLN A 282 -67.29 -86.91 0.17
CA GLN A 282 -66.90 -87.88 -0.87
C GLN A 282 -66.91 -89.32 -0.36
N GLU A 283 -66.49 -89.57 0.89
CA GLU A 283 -66.59 -90.89 1.51
C GLU A 283 -68.06 -91.32 1.73
N ARG A 284 -68.95 -90.40 2.12
CA ARG A 284 -70.40 -90.67 2.20
C ARG A 284 -71.00 -91.01 0.84
N GLU A 285 -70.66 -90.26 -0.21
CA GLU A 285 -71.16 -90.52 -1.56
C GLU A 285 -70.62 -91.84 -2.14
N LYS A 286 -69.39 -92.22 -1.80
CA LYS A 286 -68.82 -93.52 -2.18
C LYS A 286 -69.54 -94.67 -1.48
N ALA A 287 -69.77 -94.55 -0.16
CA ALA A 287 -70.52 -95.54 0.61
C ALA A 287 -71.99 -95.67 0.14
N GLU A 288 -72.62 -94.57 -0.28
CA GLU A 288 -73.98 -94.59 -0.83
C GLU A 288 -74.04 -95.21 -2.25
N ARG A 289 -73.04 -94.96 -3.10
CA ARG A 289 -72.92 -95.65 -4.41
C ARG A 289 -72.66 -97.15 -4.26
N GLU A 290 -71.85 -97.57 -3.30
CA GLU A 290 -71.59 -98.98 -3.01
C GLU A 290 -72.84 -99.67 -2.42
N ALA A 291 -73.60 -98.99 -1.54
CA ALA A 291 -74.87 -99.49 -1.00
C ALA A 291 -76.00 -99.52 -2.04
N ALA A 292 -76.00 -98.65 -3.05
CA ALA A 292 -76.93 -98.67 -4.16
C ALA A 292 -76.62 -99.80 -5.17
N ALA A 293 -75.33 -100.03 -5.47
CA ALA A 293 -74.89 -101.13 -6.32
C ALA A 293 -75.20 -102.51 -5.70
N GLU A 294 -75.12 -102.64 -4.37
CA GLU A 294 -75.47 -103.88 -3.68
C GLU A 294 -76.98 -104.16 -3.66
N ARG A 295 -77.82 -103.13 -3.50
CA ARG A 295 -79.28 -103.28 -3.60
C ARG A 295 -79.74 -103.67 -5.00
N GLN A 296 -79.06 -103.19 -6.04
CA GLN A 296 -79.36 -103.54 -7.43
C GLN A 296 -79.04 -105.02 -7.72
N ARG A 297 -77.90 -105.56 -7.25
CA ARG A 297 -77.55 -106.99 -7.41
C ARG A 297 -78.55 -107.93 -6.74
N ILE A 298 -79.06 -107.56 -5.57
CA ILE A 298 -80.04 -108.37 -4.84
C ILE A 298 -81.42 -108.36 -5.52
N ALA A 299 -81.81 -107.24 -6.15
CA ALA A 299 -83.05 -107.15 -6.92
C ALA A 299 -82.99 -107.97 -8.22
N ASP A 300 -81.87 -107.92 -8.95
CA ASP A 300 -81.70 -108.64 -10.21
C ASP A 300 -81.60 -110.17 -10.01
N ALA A 301 -80.99 -110.62 -8.91
CA ALA A 301 -80.92 -112.05 -8.54
C ALA A 301 -82.30 -112.64 -8.19
N LYS A 302 -83.17 -111.86 -7.53
CA LYS A 302 -84.51 -112.32 -7.12
C LYS A 302 -85.50 -112.36 -8.29
N ALA A 303 -85.36 -111.46 -9.27
CA ALA A 303 -86.17 -111.46 -10.48
C ALA A 303 -85.85 -112.64 -11.43
N ALA A 304 -84.59 -113.10 -11.47
CA ALA A 304 -84.18 -114.24 -12.29
C ALA A 304 -84.71 -115.59 -11.76
N GLU A 305 -84.77 -115.76 -10.44
CA GLU A 305 -85.21 -117.01 -9.79
C GLU A 305 -86.74 -117.23 -9.91
N GLU A 306 -87.54 -116.16 -9.84
CA GLU A 306 -89.00 -116.23 -9.99
C GLU A 306 -89.47 -116.48 -11.44
N ALA A 307 -88.65 -116.13 -12.44
CA ALA A 307 -88.93 -116.36 -13.85
C ALA A 307 -88.67 -117.82 -14.28
N GLU A 308 -87.68 -118.49 -13.67
CA GLU A 308 -87.34 -119.88 -14.01
C GLU A 308 -88.33 -120.88 -13.40
N GLN A 309 -88.85 -120.62 -12.20
CA GLN A 309 -89.85 -121.50 -11.58
C GLN A 309 -91.18 -121.54 -12.35
N ARG A 310 -91.66 -120.41 -12.90
CA ARG A 310 -92.93 -120.36 -13.64
C ARG A 310 -92.91 -121.17 -14.95
N ARG A 311 -91.77 -121.31 -15.62
CA ARG A 311 -91.67 -122.11 -16.87
C ARG A 311 -91.74 -123.61 -16.63
N ARG A 312 -91.28 -124.11 -15.47
CA ARG A 312 -91.26 -125.56 -15.15
C ARG A 312 -92.62 -126.11 -14.71
N TYR A 313 -93.51 -125.29 -14.16
CA TYR A 313 -94.85 -125.73 -13.76
C TYR A 313 -95.84 -125.83 -14.94
N ALA A 314 -95.72 -124.97 -15.96
CA ALA A 314 -96.65 -124.96 -17.10
C ALA A 314 -96.50 -126.17 -18.06
N ASP A 315 -95.27 -126.66 -18.29
CA ASP A 315 -95.02 -127.79 -19.22
C ASP A 315 -95.47 -129.15 -18.64
N LYS A 316 -95.54 -129.28 -17.30
CA LYS A 316 -95.99 -130.51 -16.62
C LYS A 316 -97.50 -130.72 -16.69
N GLU A 317 -98.29 -129.65 -16.61
CA GLU A 317 -99.76 -129.71 -16.67
C GLU A 317 -100.25 -130.03 -18.08
N HIS A 318 -99.64 -129.45 -19.12
CA HIS A 318 -100.08 -129.61 -20.51
C HIS A 318 -99.98 -131.08 -21.00
N ARG A 319 -98.89 -131.77 -20.67
CA ARG A 319 -98.67 -133.18 -21.06
C ARG A 319 -99.59 -134.15 -20.33
N LYS A 320 -100.01 -133.82 -19.10
CA LYS A 320 -100.92 -134.64 -18.30
C LYS A 320 -102.34 -134.63 -18.88
N THR A 321 -102.81 -133.47 -19.33
CA THR A 321 -104.15 -133.31 -19.90
C THR A 321 -104.30 -134.08 -21.22
N ILE A 322 -103.33 -133.97 -22.13
CA ILE A 322 -103.38 -134.63 -23.45
C ILE A 322 -103.33 -136.16 -23.32
N ASN A 323 -102.50 -136.70 -22.43
CA ASN A 323 -102.43 -138.14 -22.21
C ASN A 323 -103.73 -138.73 -21.66
N ASN A 324 -104.40 -138.01 -20.75
CA ASN A 324 -105.66 -138.48 -20.20
C ASN A 324 -106.81 -138.42 -21.22
N ALA A 325 -106.80 -137.44 -22.13
CA ALA A 325 -107.77 -137.38 -23.23
C ALA A 325 -107.64 -138.59 -24.17
N ILE A 326 -106.42 -138.97 -24.55
CA ILE A 326 -106.18 -140.13 -25.42
C ILE A 326 -106.63 -141.44 -24.76
N VAL A 327 -106.42 -141.59 -23.44
CA VAL A 327 -106.92 -142.76 -22.70
C VAL A 327 -108.44 -142.82 -22.74
N ALA A 328 -109.13 -141.68 -22.60
CA ALA A 328 -110.59 -141.63 -22.65
C ALA A 328 -111.13 -142.01 -24.05
N GLU A 329 -110.54 -141.50 -25.13
CA GLU A 329 -110.97 -141.79 -26.51
C GLU A 329 -110.75 -143.27 -26.90
N LEU A 330 -109.66 -143.88 -26.44
CA LEU A 330 -109.36 -145.29 -26.70
C LEU A 330 -110.38 -146.25 -26.06
N ILE A 331 -111.01 -145.85 -24.95
CA ILE A 331 -112.08 -146.61 -24.29
C ILE A 331 -113.38 -146.56 -25.11
N GLU A 332 -113.63 -145.46 -25.84
CA GLU A 332 -114.89 -145.23 -26.55
C GLU A 332 -114.92 -145.85 -27.96
N CYS A 333 -113.79 -145.85 -28.69
CA CYS A 333 -113.75 -146.29 -30.09
C CYS A 333 -113.49 -147.79 -30.30
N SER A 334 -113.07 -148.51 -29.27
CA SER A 334 -112.77 -149.95 -29.33
C SER A 334 -113.07 -150.53 -27.96
N GLY A 335 -113.96 -151.54 -27.85
CA GLY A 335 -114.45 -152.07 -26.58
C GLY A 335 -113.40 -152.78 -25.69
N ILE A 336 -112.35 -152.08 -25.30
CA ILE A 336 -111.25 -152.48 -24.41
C ILE A 336 -111.39 -151.82 -23.05
N SER A 337 -110.88 -152.46 -21.99
CA SER A 337 -111.01 -151.97 -20.62
C SER A 337 -110.06 -150.79 -20.34
N ALA A 338 -110.42 -149.96 -19.35
CA ALA A 338 -109.64 -148.77 -18.98
C ALA A 338 -108.17 -149.09 -18.64
N GLU A 339 -107.89 -150.23 -18.00
CA GLU A 339 -106.52 -150.66 -17.71
C GLU A 339 -105.71 -150.99 -18.98
N GLN A 340 -106.36 -151.54 -20.00
CA GLN A 340 -105.70 -151.85 -21.27
C GLN A 340 -105.41 -150.57 -22.06
N ALA A 341 -106.37 -149.63 -22.13
CA ALA A 341 -106.18 -148.33 -22.77
C ALA A 341 -105.02 -147.53 -22.14
N GLN A 342 -104.94 -147.54 -20.81
CA GLN A 342 -103.88 -146.84 -20.08
C GLN A 342 -102.49 -147.46 -20.32
N LYS A 343 -102.38 -148.80 -20.35
CA LYS A 343 -101.12 -149.48 -20.70
C LYS A 343 -100.68 -149.20 -22.13
N ILE A 344 -101.63 -149.11 -23.08
CA ILE A 344 -101.32 -148.75 -24.47
C ILE A 344 -100.77 -147.33 -24.54
N VAL A 345 -101.42 -146.34 -23.91
CA VAL A 345 -100.90 -144.95 -23.89
C VAL A 345 -99.55 -144.87 -23.19
N VAL A 346 -99.34 -145.59 -22.09
CA VAL A 346 -98.01 -145.66 -21.43
C VAL A 346 -96.96 -146.25 -22.37
N HIS A 347 -97.25 -147.33 -23.10
CA HIS A 347 -96.33 -147.91 -24.07
C HIS A 347 -96.07 -147.00 -25.28
N MET A 348 -97.03 -146.16 -25.68
CA MET A 348 -96.84 -145.15 -26.72
C MET A 348 -95.98 -143.98 -26.24
N VAL A 349 -96.18 -143.49 -25.01
CA VAL A 349 -95.35 -142.41 -24.40
C VAL A 349 -93.92 -142.87 -24.14
N SER A 350 -93.75 -144.13 -23.73
CA SER A 350 -92.44 -144.73 -23.47
C SER A 350 -91.76 -145.30 -24.72
N GLY A 351 -92.39 -145.18 -25.90
CA GLY A 351 -91.79 -145.55 -27.20
C GLY A 351 -91.67 -147.06 -27.46
N LEU A 352 -92.40 -147.90 -26.73
CA LEU A 352 -92.37 -149.36 -26.84
C LEU A 352 -93.25 -149.90 -27.98
N VAL A 353 -94.14 -149.08 -28.56
CA VAL A 353 -94.89 -149.38 -29.79
C VAL A 353 -94.17 -148.73 -30.98
N PRO A 354 -93.51 -149.49 -31.86
CA PRO A 354 -92.76 -148.93 -32.97
C PRO A 354 -93.66 -148.16 -33.95
N ASN A 355 -93.14 -147.06 -34.50
CA ASN A 355 -93.77 -146.22 -35.53
C ASN A 355 -95.00 -145.39 -35.08
N VAL A 356 -95.16 -145.12 -33.79
CA VAL A 356 -96.17 -144.17 -33.27
C VAL A 356 -95.55 -143.16 -32.30
N THR A 357 -95.92 -141.87 -32.40
CA THR A 357 -95.40 -140.77 -31.55
C THR A 357 -96.53 -139.84 -31.13
N LEU A 358 -96.60 -139.47 -29.85
CA LEU A 358 -97.57 -138.51 -29.31
C LEU A 358 -96.98 -137.09 -29.33
N LYS A 359 -97.73 -136.14 -29.90
CA LYS A 359 -97.40 -134.71 -29.86
C LYS A 359 -98.16 -134.04 -28.72
N TYR A 360 -97.45 -133.27 -27.89
CA TYR A 360 -97.99 -132.48 -26.79
C TYR A 360 -98.05 -131.01 -27.15
#